data_AF-A0A150HJR1-F1
#
_entry.id   AF-A0A150HJR1-F1
#
_cell.length_a   1.000
_cell.length_b   1.000
_cell.length_c   1.000
_cell.angle_alpha   90.00
_cell.angle_beta   90.00
_cell.angle_gamma   90.00
#
_symmetry.space_group_name_H-M   'P 1'
#
loop_
_entity.id
_entity.type
_entity.pdbx_description
1 polymer ?
#
loop_
_entity_poly.entity_id
_entity_poly.type
_entity_poly.pdbx_seq_one_letter_code
_entity_poly.pdbx_strand_id
1 'polypeptide(L)'
;MILYGYNFFVIDHDWEYLTPLDTFFRNILDKGLSSPQNYTNEELMSATRKWHYAKKLADKIGWEGDFTCGPYVFFLPDPKGMCIEYGFMFKQYNNGRTFIISPLELEYMDQHEDVVKDWITDDK
;
A
#
# COMPACT_ATOMS: atom_id res chain seq x y z
N MET A 1 7.66 4.66 -10.96
CA MET A 1 6.40 4.56 -10.19
C MET A 1 6.34 5.70 -9.19
N ILE A 2 5.17 6.27 -8.93
CA ILE A 2 4.95 7.25 -7.87
C ILE A 2 4.08 6.61 -6.78
N LEU A 3 4.34 6.96 -5.51
CA LEU A 3 3.50 6.62 -4.37
C LEU A 3 3.22 7.86 -3.54
N TYR A 4 1.97 8.02 -3.11
CA TYR A 4 1.50 9.04 -2.19
C TYR A 4 1.24 8.38 -0.84
N GLY A 5 1.76 8.98 0.22
CA GLY A 5 1.67 8.48 1.57
C GLY A 5 0.88 9.43 2.44
N TYR A 6 0.00 8.88 3.26
CA TYR A 6 -0.84 9.62 4.20
C TYR A 6 -0.73 8.96 5.56
N ASN A 7 -0.54 9.77 6.60
CA ASN A 7 -0.53 9.36 7.99
C ASN A 7 -1.45 10.26 8.80
N PHE A 8 -2.48 9.71 9.42
CA PHE A 8 -3.50 10.46 10.17
C PHE A 8 -3.99 9.68 11.40
N PHE A 9 -5.00 10.23 12.08
CA PHE A 9 -5.57 9.64 13.28
C PHE A 9 -6.13 8.22 13.05
N VAL A 10 -6.47 7.57 14.16
CA VAL A 10 -6.76 6.15 14.22
C VAL A 10 -8.07 5.80 13.49
N ILE A 11 -8.01 4.80 12.61
CA ILE A 11 -9.19 4.02 12.17
C ILE A 11 -9.24 2.76 13.05
N ASP A 12 -10.37 2.53 13.72
CA ASP A 12 -10.53 1.43 14.70
C ASP A 12 -11.38 0.26 14.20
N HIS A 13 -12.13 0.42 13.11
CA HIS A 13 -13.12 -0.55 12.64
C HIS A 13 -12.90 -0.94 11.17
N ASP A 14 -13.59 -2.00 10.74
CA ASP A 14 -13.72 -2.47 9.35
C ASP A 14 -12.43 -3.01 8.68
N TRP A 15 -11.35 -3.16 9.44
CA TRP A 15 -10.08 -3.74 8.97
C TRP A 15 -10.23 -5.21 8.53
N GLU A 16 -11.19 -5.94 9.10
CA GLU A 16 -11.47 -7.34 8.80
C GLU A 16 -11.97 -7.59 7.36
N TYR A 17 -12.46 -6.54 6.68
CA TYR A 17 -12.92 -6.64 5.29
C TYR A 17 -11.80 -6.45 4.27
N LEU A 18 -10.60 -6.07 4.72
CA LEU A 18 -9.47 -5.80 3.84
C LEU A 18 -8.69 -7.08 3.50
N THR A 19 -8.04 -7.10 2.35
CA THR A 19 -7.21 -8.24 1.92
C THR A 19 -5.85 -8.18 2.62
N PRO A 20 -5.46 -9.19 3.42
CA PRO A 20 -4.13 -9.23 4.03
C PRO A 20 -3.02 -9.26 2.97
N LEU A 21 -1.90 -8.56 3.23
CA LEU A 21 -0.79 -8.46 2.29
C LEU A 21 -0.20 -9.83 1.92
N ASP A 22 -0.09 -10.74 2.89
CA ASP A 22 0.42 -12.08 2.65
C ASP A 22 -0.50 -12.90 1.73
N THR A 23 -1.81 -12.74 1.89
CA THR A 23 -2.83 -13.35 1.03
C THR A 23 -2.72 -12.80 -0.39
N PHE A 24 -2.50 -11.49 -0.54
CA PHE A 24 -2.25 -10.86 -1.84
C PHE A 24 -0.99 -11.45 -2.52
N PHE A 25 0.13 -11.57 -1.82
CA PHE A 25 1.35 -12.17 -2.39
C PHE A 25 1.16 -13.64 -2.74
N ARG A 26 0.45 -14.43 -1.93
CA ARG A 26 0.11 -15.82 -2.26
C ARG A 26 -0.69 -15.91 -3.56
N ASN A 27 -1.69 -15.05 -3.73
CA ASN A 27 -2.48 -15.01 -4.97
C ASN A 27 -1.64 -14.71 -6.22
N ILE A 28 -0.61 -13.86 -6.12
CA ILE A 28 0.34 -13.63 -7.23
C ILE A 28 1.13 -14.90 -7.54
N LEU A 29 1.66 -15.57 -6.51
CA LEU A 29 2.44 -16.80 -6.66
C LEU A 29 1.60 -17.93 -7.26
N ASP A 30 0.38 -18.15 -6.77
CA ASP A 30 -0.51 -19.23 -7.20
C ASP A 30 -0.95 -19.07 -8.67
N LYS A 31 -1.13 -17.83 -9.14
CA LYS A 31 -1.35 -17.53 -10.57
C LYS A 31 -0.18 -17.99 -11.43
N GLY A 32 1.04 -17.81 -10.94
CA GLY A 32 2.24 -18.24 -11.65
C GLY A 32 2.50 -19.73 -11.68
N LEU A 33 2.11 -20.45 -10.62
CA LEU A 33 2.16 -21.91 -10.62
C LEU A 33 1.16 -22.51 -11.63
N SER A 34 0.07 -21.79 -11.90
CA SER A 34 -1.00 -22.21 -12.82
C SER A 34 -0.73 -21.87 -14.30
N SER A 35 0.31 -21.09 -14.60
CA SER A 35 0.67 -20.67 -15.97
C SER A 35 2.19 -20.55 -16.15
N PRO A 36 2.83 -21.33 -17.05
CA PRO A 36 4.29 -21.41 -17.16
C PRO A 36 4.94 -20.21 -17.89
N GLN A 37 4.51 -18.97 -17.61
CA GLN A 37 4.96 -17.76 -18.31
C GLN A 37 5.84 -16.85 -17.43
N ASN A 38 6.81 -16.15 -18.07
CA ASN A 38 7.75 -15.20 -17.45
C ASN A 38 7.08 -14.04 -16.69
N TYR A 39 5.81 -13.73 -16.99
CA TYR A 39 5.05 -12.61 -16.41
C TYR A 39 4.94 -12.67 -14.88
N THR A 40 4.88 -13.85 -14.28
CA THR A 40 4.73 -13.99 -12.82
C THR A 40 5.92 -13.42 -12.04
N ASN A 41 7.14 -13.60 -12.58
CA ASN A 41 8.33 -13.07 -11.93
C ASN A 41 8.33 -11.54 -11.95
N GLU A 42 7.86 -10.92 -13.03
CA GLU A 42 7.76 -9.47 -13.14
C GLU A 42 6.69 -8.90 -12.21
N GLU A 43 5.51 -9.52 -12.13
CA GLU A 43 4.45 -9.11 -11.20
C GLU A 43 4.89 -9.20 -9.74
N LEU A 44 5.54 -10.31 -9.35
CA LEU A 44 6.06 -10.50 -8.01
C LEU A 44 7.16 -9.48 -7.70
N MET A 45 8.13 -9.29 -8.60
CA MET A 45 9.19 -8.29 -8.43
C MET A 45 8.62 -6.88 -8.31
N SER A 46 7.62 -6.54 -9.13
CA SER A 46 6.92 -5.25 -9.08
C SER A 46 6.22 -5.06 -7.74
N ALA A 47 5.48 -6.06 -7.25
CA ALA A 47 4.81 -6.02 -5.96
C ALA A 47 5.79 -5.90 -4.78
N THR A 48 6.88 -6.66 -4.81
CA THR A 48 7.95 -6.57 -3.80
C THR A 48 8.60 -5.18 -3.80
N ARG A 49 8.89 -4.62 -4.98
CA ARG A 49 9.43 -3.26 -5.13
C ARG A 49 8.45 -2.21 -4.60
N LYS A 50 7.16 -2.32 -4.96
CA LYS A 50 6.11 -1.42 -4.48
C LYS A 50 5.98 -1.44 -2.96
N TRP A 51 5.99 -2.63 -2.35
CA TRP A 51 5.96 -2.77 -0.90
C TRP A 51 7.20 -2.21 -0.21
N HIS A 52 8.39 -2.42 -0.79
CA HIS A 52 9.63 -1.83 -0.28
C HIS A 52 9.57 -0.31 -0.24
N TYR A 53 9.15 0.33 -1.33
CA TYR A 53 8.99 1.77 -1.39
C TYR A 53 7.86 2.28 -0.50
N ALA A 54 6.77 1.53 -0.37
CA ALA A 54 5.68 1.88 0.54
C ALA A 54 6.15 1.99 1.99
N LYS A 55 6.96 1.02 2.45
CA LYS A 55 7.57 1.08 3.78
C LYS A 55 8.52 2.27 3.94
N LYS A 56 9.33 2.58 2.92
CA LYS A 56 10.20 3.78 2.93
C LYS A 56 9.39 5.07 3.03
N LEU A 57 8.29 5.17 2.28
CA LEU A 57 7.42 6.34 2.35
C LEU A 57 6.74 6.44 3.71
N ALA A 58 6.27 5.32 4.26
CA ALA A 58 5.69 5.28 5.59
C ALA A 58 6.68 5.75 6.67
N ASP A 59 7.92 5.27 6.63
CA ASP A 59 9.00 5.72 7.52
C ASP A 59 9.21 7.24 7.41
N LYS A 60 9.26 7.78 6.18
CA LYS A 60 9.37 9.22 5.91
C LYS A 60 8.23 10.04 6.54
N ILE A 61 7.02 9.49 6.61
CA ILE A 61 5.83 10.16 7.20
C ILE A 61 5.56 9.73 8.65
N GLY A 62 6.52 9.10 9.32
CA GLY A 62 6.49 8.84 10.77
C GLY A 62 6.10 7.43 11.20
N TRP A 63 6.21 6.42 10.33
CA TRP A 63 6.05 5.02 10.71
C TRP A 63 7.32 4.48 11.39
N GLU A 64 7.16 3.78 12.51
CA GLU A 64 8.28 3.31 13.34
C GLU A 64 8.67 1.83 13.09
N GLY A 65 8.08 1.18 12.09
CA GLY A 65 8.44 -0.19 11.70
C GLY A 65 7.62 -1.30 12.34
N ASP A 66 6.53 -0.96 13.04
CA ASP A 66 5.66 -1.90 13.77
C ASP A 66 4.23 -1.95 13.19
N PHE A 67 3.46 -2.98 13.56
CA PHE A 67 2.07 -3.13 13.16
C PHE A 67 1.21 -3.61 14.33
N THR A 68 0.11 -2.90 14.63
CA THR A 68 -1.00 -3.46 15.42
C THR A 68 -2.02 -4.14 14.53
N CYS A 69 -2.23 -3.62 13.32
CA CYS A 69 -3.20 -4.15 12.37
C CYS A 69 -2.63 -4.04 10.94
N GLY A 70 -2.77 -5.11 10.16
CA GLY A 70 -2.21 -5.22 8.82
C GLY A 70 -0.78 -5.76 8.77
N PRO A 71 -0.07 -5.60 7.64
CA PRO A 71 -0.47 -4.80 6.48
C PRO A 71 -1.55 -5.43 5.59
N TYR A 72 -2.38 -4.56 5.00
CA TYR A 72 -3.44 -4.89 4.06
C TYR A 72 -3.25 -4.21 2.70
N VAL A 73 -3.97 -4.72 1.70
CA VAL A 73 -4.03 -4.17 0.34
C VAL A 73 -5.44 -3.66 0.04
N PHE A 74 -5.52 -2.49 -0.60
CA PHE A 74 -6.76 -1.96 -1.18
C PHE A 74 -6.57 -1.70 -2.68
N PHE A 75 -7.67 -1.65 -3.42
CA PHE A 75 -7.66 -1.51 -4.87
C PHE A 75 -8.38 -0.24 -5.30
N LEU A 76 -7.80 0.45 -6.30
CA LEU A 76 -8.36 1.66 -6.89
C LEU A 76 -8.42 1.50 -8.42
N PRO A 77 -9.55 1.83 -9.06
CA PRO A 77 -9.58 1.94 -10.51
C PRO A 77 -8.79 3.16 -10.96
N ASP A 78 -7.84 2.98 -11.89
CA ASP A 78 -7.18 4.09 -12.59
C ASP A 78 -7.77 4.25 -14.00
N PRO A 79 -8.62 5.26 -14.24
CA PRO A 79 -9.19 5.50 -15.55
C PRO A 79 -8.14 5.99 -16.57
N LYS A 80 -7.02 6.57 -16.13
CA LYS A 80 -5.95 7.03 -17.04
C LYS A 80 -5.13 5.85 -17.56
N GLY A 81 -4.80 4.92 -16.67
CA GLY A 81 -4.07 3.68 -17.01
C GLY A 81 -4.94 2.55 -17.57
N MET A 82 -6.27 2.68 -17.50
CA MET A 82 -7.23 1.61 -17.82
C MET A 82 -6.96 0.30 -17.06
N CYS A 83 -6.53 0.41 -15.80
CA CYS A 83 -6.12 -0.70 -14.96
C CYS A 83 -6.70 -0.60 -13.54
N ILE A 84 -6.58 -1.68 -12.78
CA ILE A 84 -6.79 -1.68 -11.34
C ILE A 84 -5.42 -1.55 -10.67
N GLU A 85 -5.25 -0.46 -9.95
CA GLU A 85 -4.09 -0.22 -9.10
C GLU A 85 -4.35 -0.70 -7.67
N TYR A 86 -3.29 -0.91 -6.92
CA TYR A 86 -3.39 -1.28 -5.51
C TYR A 86 -2.43 -0.48 -4.63
N GLY A 87 -2.88 -0.20 -3.41
CA GLY A 87 -2.10 0.45 -2.36
C GLY A 87 -2.05 -0.38 -1.09
N PHE A 88 -1.41 0.17 -0.06
CA PHE A 88 -1.21 -0.50 1.24
C PHE A 88 -1.82 0.31 2.37
N MET A 89 -2.38 -0.39 3.34
CA MET A 89 -2.98 0.20 4.54
C MET A 89 -2.53 -0.58 5.77
N PHE A 90 -2.10 0.12 6.82
CA PHE A 90 -1.70 -0.50 8.08
C PHE A 90 -1.76 0.47 9.26
N LYS A 91 -1.76 -0.10 10.46
CA LYS A 91 -1.86 0.63 11.73
C LYS A 91 -0.60 0.43 12.56
N GLN A 92 0.03 1.52 12.98
CA GLN A 92 1.21 1.50 13.87
C GLN A 92 0.84 1.03 15.28
N TYR A 93 1.77 0.38 15.96
CA TYR A 93 1.53 -0.14 17.30
C TYR A 93 1.58 0.92 18.40
N ASN A 94 2.61 1.75 18.42
CA ASN A 94 2.85 2.68 19.53
C ASN A 94 1.79 3.78 19.71
N ASN A 95 1.17 4.26 18.63
CA ASN A 95 0.23 5.39 18.68
C ASN A 95 -1.08 5.13 17.92
N GLY A 96 -1.25 3.93 17.36
CA GLY A 96 -2.45 3.56 16.59
C GLY A 96 -2.65 4.32 15.29
N ARG A 97 -1.70 5.16 14.86
CA ARG A 97 -1.85 5.97 13.64
C ARG A 97 -2.02 5.09 12.41
N THR A 98 -2.80 5.59 11.47
CA THR A 98 -3.16 4.88 10.24
C THR A 98 -2.30 5.38 9.10
N PHE A 99 -1.69 4.44 8.38
CA PHE A 99 -0.85 4.71 7.22
C PHE A 99 -1.52 4.19 5.96
N ILE A 100 -1.65 5.06 4.96
CA ILE A 100 -2.17 4.74 3.63
C ILE A 100 -1.10 5.08 2.61
N ILE A 101 -0.73 4.11 1.79
CA ILE A 101 0.20 4.28 0.68
C ILE A 101 -0.52 3.96 -0.63
N SER A 102 -0.73 4.96 -1.47
CA SER A 102 -1.53 4.86 -2.69
C SER A 102 -0.69 5.16 -3.93
N PRO A 103 -0.86 4.43 -5.05
CA PRO A 103 -0.28 4.80 -6.34
C PRO A 103 -1.00 5.98 -7.01
N LEU A 104 -2.20 6.32 -6.54
CA LEU A 104 -2.99 7.47 -6.98
C LEU A 104 -3.11 8.47 -5.85
N GLU A 105 -3.08 9.77 -6.19
CA GLU A 105 -3.30 10.81 -5.20
C GLU A 105 -4.75 10.77 -4.69
N LEU A 106 -4.92 10.71 -3.37
CA LEU A 106 -6.20 10.70 -2.70
C LEU A 106 -6.49 12.10 -2.14
N GLU A 107 -6.99 12.99 -3.00
CA GLU A 107 -7.22 14.41 -2.65
C GLU A 107 -8.10 14.60 -1.41
N TYR A 108 -9.08 13.72 -1.20
CA TYR A 108 -9.98 13.81 -0.04
C TYR A 108 -9.24 13.60 1.30
N MET A 109 -8.11 12.89 1.31
CA MET A 109 -7.32 12.69 2.52
C MET A 109 -6.54 13.96 2.89
N ASP A 110 -6.16 14.79 1.93
CA ASP A 110 -5.33 15.99 2.14
C ASP A 110 -6.11 17.17 2.76
N GLN A 111 -7.41 16.98 3.03
CA GLN A 111 -8.30 18.04 3.49
C GLN A 111 -8.42 18.11 5.02
N HIS A 112 -7.74 17.22 5.75
CA HIS A 112 -7.82 17.15 7.22
C HIS A 112 -6.52 17.64 7.89
N GLU A 113 -6.66 18.43 8.96
CA GLU A 113 -5.52 19.11 9.62
C GLU A 113 -4.47 18.15 10.23
N ASP A 114 -4.84 16.91 10.56
CA ASP A 114 -3.99 15.92 11.22
C ASP A 114 -3.25 14.98 10.27
N VAL A 115 -3.44 15.17 8.96
CA VAL A 115 -2.85 14.35 7.90
C VAL A 115 -1.45 14.84 7.57
N VAL A 116 -0.48 13.95 7.74
CA VAL A 116 0.87 14.11 7.19
C VAL A 116 0.88 13.44 5.83
N LYS A 117 1.16 14.23 4.78
CA LYS A 117 1.24 13.76 3.40
C LYS A 117 2.65 13.92 2.85
N ASP A 118 3.11 12.92 2.11
CA ASP A 118 4.33 13.01 1.31
C ASP A 118 4.21 12.09 0.09
N TRP A 119 5.16 12.17 -0.83
CA TRP A 119 5.28 11.23 -1.93
C TRP A 119 6.72 10.74 -2.08
N ILE A 120 6.86 9.65 -2.84
CA ILE A 120 8.15 9.23 -3.39
C ILE A 120 7.98 8.83 -4.86
N THR A 121 9.00 9.13 -5.64
CA THR A 121 9.21 8.54 -6.95
C THR A 121 10.23 7.42 -6.83
N ASP A 122 9.98 6.35 -7.57
CA ASP A 122 10.97 5.33 -7.84
C ASP A 122 12.00 5.91 -8.80
N ASP A 123 13.03 6.55 -8.24
CA ASP A 123 14.17 7.08 -8.99
C ASP A 123 14.90 5.90 -9.65
N LYS A 124 15.10 5.98 -10.97
CA LYS A 124 15.87 5.01 -11.73
C LYS A 124 17.35 5.13 -11.44
#